data_AF-A0A420RWD3-F1
#
_entry.id   AF-A0A420RWD3-F1
#
_cell.length_a   1.000
_cell.length_b   1.000
_cell.length_c   1.000
_cell.angle_alpha   90.00
_cell.angle_beta   90.00
_cell.angle_gamma   90.00
#
_symmetry.space_group_name_H-M   'P 1'
#
loop_
_entity.id
_entity.type
_entity.pdbx_description
1 polymer ?
#
loop_
_entity_poly.entity_id
_entity_poly.type
_entity_poly.pdbx_seq_one_letter_code
_entity_poly.pdbx_strand_id
1 'polypeptide(L)'
;MHFFPKADAALLSSTIDKHSLPPRPKAVGPIFDANNFKVPIEPWISDVDSSVYPPKPDPFDPSSIPPEAHCASSKYVRSRLAKNERLRLSMLWYYARDLDNEPELLAGLQEKACLAQESSGWEYAVVGVLDVNVYIRLATVGLQLAILPRGETLCAHTVTQPPGV
;
A
#
# COMPACT_ATOMS: atom_id res chain seq x y z
N MET A 1 20.70 3.05 17.14
CA MET A 1 20.33 4.38 16.60
C MET A 1 18.96 4.23 15.98
N HIS A 2 17.94 4.91 16.49
CA HIS A 2 16.61 4.90 15.86
C HIS A 2 16.59 5.92 14.72
N PHE A 3 16.35 5.46 13.50
CA PHE A 3 16.13 6.32 12.35
C PHE A 3 14.72 6.89 12.43
N PHE A 4 14.60 8.15 12.84
CA PHE A 4 13.35 8.90 12.73
C PHE A 4 13.42 9.77 11.46
N PRO A 5 12.41 9.72 10.56
CA PRO A 5 12.37 10.61 9.41
C PRO A 5 12.38 12.07 9.88
N LYS A 6 13.39 12.82 9.45
CA LYS A 6 13.47 14.27 9.67
C LYS A 6 12.97 14.98 8.42
N ALA A 7 12.20 16.05 8.58
CA ALA A 7 11.63 16.83 7.47
C ALA A 7 12.73 17.42 6.55
N ASP A 8 13.92 17.57 7.10
CA ASP A 8 15.14 18.16 6.56
C ASP A 8 16.15 17.11 6.03
N ALA A 9 15.79 15.82 6.01
CA ALA A 9 16.60 14.81 5.34
C ALA A 9 16.54 15.04 3.82
N ALA A 10 17.70 15.33 3.20
CA ALA A 10 17.88 15.57 1.76
C ALA A 10 17.66 14.32 0.86
N LEU A 11 16.63 13.52 1.15
CA LEU A 11 16.31 12.26 0.49
C LEU A 11 15.57 12.41 -0.85
N LEU A 12 15.37 13.65 -1.33
CA LEU A 12 14.49 13.97 -2.47
C LEU A 12 15.17 14.73 -3.62
N SER A 13 16.51 14.77 -3.68
CA SER A 13 17.19 15.18 -4.91
C SER A 13 17.05 14.07 -5.93
N SER A 14 15.97 14.12 -6.73
CA SER A 14 15.77 13.14 -7.78
C SER A 14 16.54 13.52 -9.05
N THR A 15 17.10 12.53 -9.75
CA THR A 15 17.65 12.72 -11.10
C THR A 15 16.57 12.72 -12.18
N ILE A 16 15.33 12.34 -11.83
CA ILE A 16 14.19 12.31 -12.73
C ILE A 16 13.67 13.74 -12.94
N ASP A 17 13.53 14.12 -14.21
CA ASP A 17 12.87 15.37 -14.56
C ASP A 17 11.39 15.33 -14.14
N LYS A 18 10.97 16.26 -13.30
CA LYS A 18 9.58 16.39 -12.84
C LYS A 18 8.59 16.54 -13.98
N HIS A 19 9.01 17.15 -15.10
CA HIS A 19 8.17 17.31 -16.29
C HIS A 19 7.97 16.00 -17.06
N SER A 20 8.77 14.96 -16.78
CA SER A 20 8.63 13.63 -17.37
C SER A 20 7.63 12.74 -16.64
N LEU A 21 7.10 13.17 -15.48
CA LEU A 21 6.15 12.40 -14.70
C LEU A 21 4.84 12.20 -15.47
N PRO A 22 4.28 10.98 -15.48
CA PRO A 22 3.02 10.71 -16.16
C PRO A 22 1.84 11.44 -15.49
N PRO A 23 0.79 11.77 -16.25
CA PRO A 23 -0.39 12.44 -15.71
C PRO A 23 -1.07 11.58 -14.64
N ARG A 24 -1.56 12.24 -13.58
CA ARG A 24 -2.18 11.56 -12.45
C ARG A 24 -3.62 11.12 -12.76
N PRO A 25 -4.00 9.88 -12.42
CA PRO A 25 -5.39 9.44 -12.50
C PRO A 25 -6.26 10.25 -11.54
N LYS A 26 -7.45 10.64 -11.98
CA LYS A 26 -8.45 11.36 -11.16
C LYS A 26 -9.66 10.51 -10.78
N ALA A 27 -9.82 9.37 -11.44
CA ALA A 27 -10.93 8.47 -11.25
C ALA A 27 -10.43 7.12 -10.72
N VAL A 28 -11.27 6.46 -9.94
CA VAL A 28 -11.04 5.08 -9.50
C VAL A 28 -11.13 4.17 -10.72
N GLY A 29 -10.02 3.49 -11.03
CA GLY A 29 -9.89 2.55 -12.12
C GLY A 29 -8.42 2.14 -12.35
N PRO A 30 -8.19 1.04 -13.08
CA PRO A 30 -9.20 0.10 -13.58
C PRO A 30 -9.90 -0.68 -12.45
N ILE A 31 -11.11 -1.17 -12.73
CA ILE A 31 -11.87 -2.05 -11.82
C ILE A 31 -11.71 -3.48 -12.34
N PHE A 32 -11.08 -4.34 -11.56
CA PHE A 32 -10.85 -5.73 -11.93
C PHE A 32 -11.96 -6.66 -11.42
N ASP A 33 -12.60 -6.34 -10.30
CA ASP A 33 -13.76 -7.08 -9.78
C ASP A 33 -15.01 -6.19 -9.70
N ALA A 34 -15.75 -6.19 -10.81
CA ALA A 34 -17.00 -5.45 -10.95
C ALA A 34 -18.11 -5.87 -9.96
N ASN A 35 -18.05 -7.09 -9.41
CA ASN A 35 -19.05 -7.55 -8.44
C ASN A 35 -18.75 -7.02 -7.04
N ASN A 36 -17.47 -6.78 -6.74
CA ASN A 36 -16.98 -6.56 -5.39
C ASN A 36 -16.40 -5.16 -5.14
N PHE A 37 -16.17 -4.34 -6.17
CA PHE A 37 -15.52 -3.03 -6.01
C PHE A 37 -16.29 -2.06 -5.11
N LYS A 38 -17.63 -2.18 -5.04
CA LYS A 38 -18.48 -1.35 -4.16
C LYS A 38 -18.58 -1.87 -2.74
N VAL A 39 -18.12 -3.10 -2.49
CA VAL A 39 -18.18 -3.70 -1.16
C VAL A 39 -17.13 -3.01 -0.28
N PRO A 40 -17.52 -2.36 0.83
CA PRO A 40 -16.56 -1.71 1.71
C PRO A 40 -15.55 -2.70 2.30
N ILE A 41 -14.38 -2.21 2.68
CA ILE A 41 -13.41 -3.01 3.43
C ILE A 41 -13.95 -3.28 4.83
N GLU A 42 -13.90 -4.53 5.25
CA GLU A 42 -14.41 -4.96 6.55
C GLU A 42 -13.53 -4.45 7.71
N PRO A 43 -14.13 -4.20 8.88
CA PRO A 43 -13.38 -3.78 10.07
C PRO A 43 -12.45 -4.90 10.57
N TRP A 44 -11.50 -4.50 11.42
CA TRP A 44 -10.62 -5.42 12.13
C TRP A 44 -11.43 -6.29 13.11
N ILE A 45 -11.24 -7.61 13.05
CA ILE A 45 -11.83 -8.59 13.97
C ILE A 45 -10.71 -9.56 14.39
N SER A 46 -10.39 -9.59 15.68
CA SER A 46 -9.23 -10.33 16.22
C SER A 46 -9.21 -11.81 15.81
N ASP A 47 -10.35 -12.48 15.85
CA ASP A 47 -10.46 -13.92 15.59
C ASP A 47 -10.25 -14.26 14.10
N VAL A 48 -10.68 -13.37 13.21
CA VAL A 48 -10.50 -13.55 11.76
C VAL A 48 -9.09 -13.14 11.33
N ASP A 49 -8.55 -12.08 11.94
CA ASP A 49 -7.22 -11.59 11.61
C ASP A 49 -6.14 -12.62 11.95
N SER A 50 -6.21 -13.22 13.14
CA SER A 50 -5.25 -14.25 13.58
C SER A 50 -5.34 -15.57 12.79
N SER A 51 -6.49 -15.86 12.18
CA SER A 51 -6.66 -17.04 11.31
C SER A 51 -6.20 -16.81 9.87
N VAL A 52 -6.09 -15.56 9.42
CA VAL A 52 -5.59 -15.22 8.06
C VAL A 52 -4.13 -14.77 8.10
N TYR A 53 -3.75 -14.03 9.14
CA TYR A 53 -2.41 -13.52 9.41
C TYR A 53 -1.95 -13.99 10.79
N PRO A 54 -1.40 -15.21 10.89
CA PRO A 54 -1.00 -15.76 12.17
C PRO A 54 0.07 -14.87 12.83
N PRO A 55 -0.04 -14.61 14.15
CA PRO A 55 0.92 -13.79 14.85
C PRO A 55 2.30 -14.43 14.80
N LYS A 56 3.33 -13.59 14.67
CA LYS A 56 4.73 -14.02 14.70
C LYS A 56 5.35 -13.72 16.06
N PRO A 57 6.14 -14.64 16.64
CA PRO A 57 6.95 -14.37 17.83
C PRO A 57 8.01 -13.30 17.55
N ASP A 58 8.73 -13.41 16.42
CA ASP A 58 9.67 -12.42 15.91
C ASP A 58 9.09 -11.73 14.66
N PRO A 59 9.10 -10.38 14.57
CA PRO A 59 8.67 -9.65 13.38
C PRO A 59 9.38 -10.06 12.07
N PHE A 60 10.63 -10.53 12.16
CA PHE A 60 11.45 -10.92 11.01
C PHE A 60 11.34 -12.41 10.65
N ASP A 61 10.63 -13.21 11.46
CA ASP A 61 10.41 -14.62 11.16
C ASP A 61 9.54 -14.80 9.89
N PRO A 62 9.70 -15.94 9.19
CA PRO A 62 8.79 -16.30 8.11
C PRO A 62 7.35 -16.42 8.63
N SER A 63 6.37 -16.10 7.77
CA SER A 63 4.96 -16.27 8.13
C SER A 63 4.59 -17.75 8.22
N SER A 64 3.94 -18.13 9.31
CA SER A 64 3.37 -19.46 9.50
C SER A 64 2.22 -19.71 8.52
N ILE A 65 2.03 -20.96 8.12
CA ILE A 65 0.84 -21.35 7.35
C ILE A 65 -0.38 -21.22 8.28
N PRO A 66 -1.41 -20.44 7.91
CA PRO A 66 -2.60 -20.34 8.73
C PRO A 66 -3.34 -21.69 8.78
N PRO A 67 -4.02 -22.01 9.88
CA PRO A 67 -4.85 -23.22 9.95
C PRO A 67 -5.91 -23.17 8.85
N GLU A 68 -6.24 -24.32 8.25
CA GLU A 68 -7.21 -24.40 7.14
C GLU A 68 -8.52 -23.70 7.54
N ALA A 69 -8.84 -22.61 6.85
CA ALA A 69 -10.08 -21.88 7.10
C ALA A 69 -11.26 -22.78 6.74
N HIS A 70 -12.09 -23.11 7.73
CA HIS A 70 -13.36 -23.79 7.51
C HIS A 70 -14.24 -22.91 6.61
N CYS A 71 -14.43 -23.34 5.36
CA CYS A 71 -15.21 -22.67 4.32
C CYS A 71 -14.68 -21.30 3.88
N ALA A 72 -13.72 -21.28 2.96
CA ALA A 72 -13.54 -20.11 2.09
C ALA A 72 -14.77 -19.99 1.16
N SER A 73 -15.77 -19.21 1.57
CA SER A 73 -16.94 -18.90 0.74
C SER A 73 -16.60 -18.03 -0.48
N SER A 74 -15.41 -17.41 -0.47
CA SER A 74 -14.87 -16.55 -1.53
C SER A 74 -13.68 -17.21 -2.24
N LYS A 75 -13.55 -16.94 -3.53
CA LYS A 75 -12.45 -17.42 -4.38
C LYS A 75 -11.08 -16.80 -4.04
N TYR A 76 -11.07 -15.68 -3.31
CA TYR A 76 -9.85 -14.98 -2.93
C TYR A 76 -10.01 -14.31 -1.56
N VAL A 77 -8.88 -14.18 -0.84
CA VAL A 77 -8.82 -13.50 0.45
C VAL A 77 -8.97 -12.00 0.21
N ARG A 78 -9.96 -11.37 0.84
CA ARG A 78 -10.13 -9.91 0.81
C ARG A 78 -9.43 -9.30 2.01
N SER A 79 -8.74 -8.18 1.81
CA SER A 79 -8.13 -7.42 2.90
C SER A 79 -9.19 -6.86 3.85
N ARG A 80 -8.81 -6.74 5.12
CA ARG A 80 -9.57 -6.09 6.20
C ARG A 80 -8.76 -4.90 6.71
N LEU A 81 -9.40 -4.02 7.46
CA LEU A 81 -8.67 -3.03 8.24
C LEU A 81 -7.83 -3.73 9.31
N ALA A 82 -6.61 -3.26 9.51
CA ALA A 82 -5.79 -3.65 10.65
C ALA A 82 -6.26 -2.94 11.93
N LYS A 83 -5.77 -3.42 13.08
CA LYS A 83 -6.06 -2.81 14.38
C LYS A 83 -5.71 -1.32 14.37
N ASN A 84 -6.69 -0.47 14.69
CA ASN A 84 -6.59 0.99 14.70
C ASN A 84 -6.20 1.64 13.35
N GLU A 85 -6.29 0.91 12.24
CA GLU A 85 -5.85 1.43 10.94
C GLU A 85 -6.67 2.64 10.49
N ARG A 86 -7.99 2.63 10.73
CA ARG A 86 -8.85 3.76 10.36
C ARG A 86 -8.39 5.08 10.99
N LEU A 87 -7.99 5.05 12.26
CA LEU A 87 -7.45 6.21 12.96
C LEU A 87 -6.10 6.66 12.36
N ARG A 88 -5.20 5.70 12.09
CA ARG A 88 -3.91 5.96 11.44
C ARG A 88 -4.08 6.59 10.06
N LEU A 89 -5.05 6.11 9.28
CA LEU A 89 -5.38 6.65 7.96
C LEU A 89 -5.97 8.05 8.05
N SER A 90 -6.80 8.34 9.05
CA SER A 90 -7.29 9.71 9.27
C SER A 90 -6.14 10.69 9.53
N MET A 91 -5.14 10.29 10.32
CA MET A 91 -3.94 11.12 10.52
C MET A 91 -3.10 11.23 9.25
N LEU A 92 -2.85 10.10 8.57
CA LEU A 92 -2.08 10.07 7.32
C LEU A 92 -2.70 11.00 6.28
N TRP A 93 -4.02 11.00 6.15
CA TRP A 93 -4.74 11.86 5.22
C TRP A 93 -4.43 13.35 5.41
N TYR A 94 -4.25 13.83 6.65
CA TYR A 94 -3.85 15.22 6.88
C TYR A 94 -2.45 15.54 6.38
N TYR A 95 -1.52 14.59 6.45
CA TYR A 95 -0.14 14.75 5.96
C TYR A 95 0.02 14.44 4.47
N ALA A 96 -0.89 13.65 3.93
CA ALA A 96 -0.87 13.14 2.56
C ALA A 96 -1.83 13.89 1.63
N ARG A 97 -2.58 14.86 2.16
CA ARG A 97 -3.47 15.71 1.35
C ARG A 97 -2.62 16.44 0.33
N ASP A 98 -3.06 16.42 -0.93
CA ASP A 98 -2.40 17.10 -2.05
C ASP A 98 -1.03 16.53 -2.45
N LEU A 99 -0.69 15.30 -2.06
CA LEU A 99 0.51 14.58 -2.54
C LEU A 99 0.67 14.60 -4.07
N ASP A 100 -0.44 14.59 -4.80
CA ASP A 100 -0.44 14.65 -6.27
C ASP A 100 0.12 15.97 -6.83
N ASN A 101 0.19 17.02 -6.02
CA ASN A 101 0.69 18.35 -6.38
C ASN A 101 2.15 18.58 -5.95
N GLU A 102 2.84 17.56 -5.44
CA GLU A 102 4.22 17.63 -4.95
C GLU A 102 5.20 16.95 -5.93
N PRO A 103 5.62 17.61 -7.02
CA PRO A 103 6.37 16.96 -8.10
C PRO A 103 7.76 16.50 -7.68
N GLU A 104 8.39 17.15 -6.70
CA GLU A 104 9.67 16.71 -6.12
C GLU A 104 9.56 15.36 -5.44
N LEU A 105 8.53 15.24 -4.59
CA LEU A 105 8.26 13.99 -3.90
C LEU A 105 7.93 12.89 -4.88
N LEU A 106 7.04 13.14 -5.86
CA LEU A 106 6.66 12.15 -6.87
C LEU A 106 7.86 11.69 -7.71
N ALA A 107 8.75 12.61 -8.12
CA ALA A 107 9.98 12.25 -8.82
C ALA A 107 10.90 11.38 -7.95
N GLY A 108 11.09 11.74 -6.67
CA GLY A 108 11.87 10.94 -5.73
C GLY A 108 11.27 9.55 -5.47
N LEU A 109 9.93 9.43 -5.41
CA LEU A 109 9.26 8.13 -5.29
C LEU A 109 9.40 7.29 -6.56
N GLN A 110 9.37 7.92 -7.73
CA GLN A 110 9.60 7.24 -9.01
C GLN A 110 11.03 6.71 -9.11
N GLU A 111 12.03 7.48 -8.68
CA GLU A 111 13.41 7.01 -8.64
C GLU A 111 13.58 5.83 -7.68
N LYS A 112 12.95 5.89 -6.51
CA LYS A 112 12.93 4.75 -5.57
C LYS A 112 12.27 3.52 -6.17
N ALA A 113 11.20 3.67 -6.95
CA ALA A 113 10.55 2.56 -7.63
C ALA A 113 11.48 1.93 -8.69
N CYS A 114 12.21 2.75 -9.45
CA CYS A 114 13.25 2.28 -10.39
C CYS A 114 14.35 1.50 -9.66
N LEU A 115 14.92 2.07 -8.59
CA LEU A 115 15.96 1.40 -7.80
C LEU A 115 15.48 0.09 -7.18
N ALA A 116 14.24 0.04 -6.67
CA ALA A 116 13.64 -1.18 -6.14
C ALA A 116 13.47 -2.25 -7.23
N GLN A 117 13.07 -1.86 -8.43
CA GLN A 117 12.93 -2.76 -9.58
C GLN A 117 14.29 -3.31 -10.03
N GLU A 118 15.28 -2.43 -10.21
CA GLU A 118 16.64 -2.78 -10.63
C GLU A 118 17.32 -3.72 -9.61
N SER A 119 17.18 -3.45 -8.32
CA SER A 119 17.81 -4.24 -7.26
C SER A 119 17.14 -5.59 -7.02
N SER A 120 15.83 -5.71 -7.24
CA SER A 120 15.09 -6.96 -7.08
C SER A 120 15.12 -7.85 -8.33
N GLY A 121 15.37 -7.27 -9.51
CA GLY A 121 15.24 -7.96 -10.80
C GLY A 121 13.80 -8.30 -11.16
N TRP A 122 12.81 -7.71 -10.49
CA TRP A 122 11.40 -7.95 -10.77
C TRP A 122 10.93 -7.15 -11.99
N GLU A 123 9.86 -7.59 -12.63
CA GLU A 123 9.27 -6.87 -13.77
C GLU A 123 8.54 -5.60 -13.33
N TYR A 124 8.02 -5.59 -12.10
CA TYR A 124 7.15 -4.54 -11.58
C TYR A 124 7.63 -4.05 -10.21
N ALA A 125 7.56 -2.73 -10.02
CA ALA A 125 7.69 -2.11 -8.71
C ALA A 125 6.59 -1.05 -8.54
N VAL A 126 6.03 -0.94 -7.34
CA VAL A 126 4.96 0.00 -7.03
C VAL A 126 5.21 0.65 -5.69
N VAL A 127 5.13 1.98 -5.68
CA VAL A 127 4.99 2.77 -4.47
C VAL A 127 3.58 3.33 -4.47
N GLY A 128 2.84 3.12 -3.39
CA GLY A 128 1.47 3.60 -3.31
C GLY A 128 1.01 3.85 -1.90
N VAL A 129 -0.10 4.56 -1.79
CA VAL A 129 -0.75 4.93 -0.53
C VAL A 129 -2.10 4.26 -0.46
N LEU A 130 -2.40 3.68 0.69
CA LEU A 130 -3.74 3.20 1.02
C LEU A 130 -4.53 4.34 1.64
N ASP A 131 -5.71 4.62 1.08
CA ASP A 131 -6.67 5.56 1.62
C ASP A 131 -8.02 4.87 1.76
N VAL A 132 -8.31 4.39 2.97
CA VAL A 132 -9.53 3.70 3.42
C VAL A 132 -10.11 2.69 2.42
N ASN A 133 -10.76 3.13 1.34
CA ASN A 133 -11.40 2.29 0.33
C ASN A 133 -10.62 2.16 -0.98
N VAL A 134 -9.55 2.92 -1.17
CA VAL A 134 -8.75 2.92 -2.40
C VAL A 134 -7.26 2.72 -2.13
N TYR A 135 -6.56 2.29 -3.17
CA TYR A 135 -5.11 2.25 -3.23
C TYR A 135 -4.63 3.11 -4.39
N ILE A 136 -3.86 4.14 -4.09
CA ILE A 136 -3.35 5.09 -5.06
C ILE A 136 -1.91 4.72 -5.38
N ARG A 137 -1.63 4.35 -6.63
CA ARG A 137 -0.25 4.15 -7.10
C ARG A 137 0.40 5.51 -7.30
N LEU A 138 1.40 5.83 -6.48
CA LEU A 138 2.15 7.08 -6.56
C LEU A 138 3.28 7.02 -7.58
N ALA A 139 3.99 5.89 -7.64
CA ALA A 139 5.04 5.64 -8.61
C ALA A 139 5.04 4.17 -9.01
N THR A 140 5.38 3.88 -10.26
CA THR A 140 5.33 2.52 -10.80
C THR A 140 6.44 2.28 -11.81
N VAL A 141 6.90 1.04 -11.89
CA VAL A 141 7.71 0.51 -12.99
C VAL A 141 6.98 -0.69 -13.57
N GLY A 142 6.86 -0.76 -14.89
CA GLY A 142 6.15 -1.82 -15.62
C GLY A 142 4.61 -1.84 -15.45
N LEU A 143 4.04 -0.91 -14.69
CA LEU A 143 2.60 -0.76 -14.47
C LEU A 143 2.16 0.69 -14.69
N GLN A 144 0.88 0.89 -15.01
CA GLN A 144 0.27 2.22 -15.06
C GLN A 144 -0.02 2.75 -13.65
N LEU A 145 0.11 4.06 -13.48
CA LEU A 145 -0.50 4.76 -12.36
C LEU A 145 -2.02 4.53 -12.36
N ALA A 146 -2.59 4.32 -11.18
CA ALA A 146 -3.99 3.98 -11.03
C ALA A 146 -4.48 4.31 -9.60
N ILE A 147 -5.78 4.55 -9.48
CA ILE A 147 -6.49 4.54 -8.20
C ILE A 147 -7.36 3.29 -8.20
N LEU A 148 -6.97 2.27 -7.45
CA LEU A 148 -7.67 1.00 -7.44
C LEU A 148 -8.62 0.90 -6.25
N PRO A 149 -9.74 0.17 -6.37
CA PRO A 149 -10.47 -0.30 -5.20
C PRO A 149 -9.51 -1.06 -4.27
N ARG A 150 -9.50 -0.73 -2.97
CA ARG A 150 -8.56 -1.33 -2.01
C ARG A 150 -8.64 -2.85 -1.95
N GLY A 151 -9.83 -3.40 -2.15
CA GLY A 151 -10.07 -4.84 -2.16
C GLY A 151 -9.34 -5.59 -3.29
N GLU A 152 -8.85 -4.87 -4.31
CA GLU A 152 -8.20 -5.46 -5.49
C GLU A 152 -6.67 -5.39 -5.42
N THR A 153 -6.09 -4.77 -4.38
CA THR A 153 -4.63 -4.65 -4.25
C THR A 153 -4.05 -5.61 -3.21
N LEU A 154 -2.96 -6.28 -3.57
CA LEU A 154 -2.18 -7.08 -2.63
C LEU A 154 -1.54 -6.21 -1.53
N CYS A 155 -1.28 -4.93 -1.80
CA CYS A 155 -0.71 -4.00 -0.82
C CYS A 155 -1.63 -3.79 0.38
N ALA A 156 -2.94 -3.98 0.22
CA ALA A 156 -3.87 -3.85 1.34
C ALA A 156 -3.70 -4.97 2.38
N HIS A 157 -3.06 -6.09 2.01
CA HIS A 157 -2.77 -7.21 2.90
C HIS A 157 -1.47 -7.05 3.67
N THR A 158 -0.60 -6.12 3.28
CA THR A 158 0.71 -5.90 3.93
C THR A 158 0.63 -4.91 5.08
N VAL A 159 -0.52 -4.24 5.28
CA VAL A 159 -0.79 -3.40 6.45
C VAL A 159 -1.15 -4.29 7.64
N THR A 160 -0.19 -5.04 8.14
CA THR A 160 -0.35 -5.87 9.34
C THR A 160 0.68 -5.54 10.42
N GLN A 161 1.61 -4.63 10.11
CA GLN A 161 2.67 -4.26 11.05
C GLN A 161 2.11 -3.47 12.25
N PRO A 162 2.45 -3.89 13.48
CA PRO A 162 2.16 -3.09 14.67
C PRO A 162 2.87 -1.73 14.56
N PRO A 163 2.30 -0.66 15.15
CA PRO A 163 2.95 0.64 15.15
C PRO A 163 4.28 0.57 15.93
N GLY A 164 5.35 1.10 15.34
CA GLY A 164 6.64 1.28 16.01
C GLY A 164 7.50 0.01 16.07
N VAL A 165 8.39 -0.12 15.09
CA VAL A 165 9.68 -0.83 15.24
C VAL A 165 10.78 0.21 15.11
#